data_AF-A0A924HKG8-F1
#
_entry.id   AF-A0A924HKG8-F1
#
_cell.length_a   1.000
_cell.length_b   1.000
_cell.length_c   1.000
_cell.angle_alpha   90.00
_cell.angle_beta   90.00
_cell.angle_gamma   90.00
#
_symmetry.space_group_name_H-M   'P 1'
#
loop_
_entity.id
_entity.type
_entity.pdbx_description
1 polymer ?
#
loop_
_entity_poly.entity_id
_entity_poly.type
_entity_poly.pdbx_seq_one_letter_code
_entity_poly.pdbx_strand_id
1 'polypeptide(L)'
;MLPIDGYPGGFLFPTESLQSASLTNWFIKYNLNVSTNRAFSFIPTTSSLDIGGGATTLNSSDFLRVYSASTPPASPKQTPFANFIVARQNVASANEDHISFTARNADWAGNEITTNLNNSAPPIVDCSYLCNGVLQIQGPTQFCTSATYTIPNLPNGASVSWSANPSSIISLNPSGSSVNANRLSDGIFTLTALISSSCGNIAITKSSIQIGTAKPQNLQVAYDVPPRRVTFYCNEVSRATSYVWYLNGNQVATSTTNTVVISQSIMPCGTGYYVGVEAVGLCGNSQQTYMWYDAPCSGSFSYSPNPTSSTLTVSYNDPSAKNNVYTTKEKIDFSTKLFDKEGKVLISGVNQTAANEIILDVSKIANGTYYLHILQGKQTLKKQIIIQH
;
A
#
# COMPACT_ATOMS: atom_id res chain seq x y z
N MET A 1 -34.68 -15.14 -40.49
CA MET A 1 -34.81 -16.46 -39.83
C MET A 1 -34.03 -17.45 -40.67
N LEU A 2 -33.03 -18.09 -40.08
CA LEU A 2 -32.35 -19.23 -40.69
C LEU A 2 -33.35 -20.39 -40.82
N PRO A 3 -33.09 -21.37 -41.72
CA PRO A 3 -34.02 -22.49 -42.00
C PRO A 3 -34.40 -23.35 -40.79
N ILE A 4 -33.71 -23.17 -39.67
CA ILE A 4 -33.78 -23.98 -38.46
C ILE A 4 -34.34 -23.22 -37.24
N ASP A 5 -34.57 -21.91 -37.35
CA ASP A 5 -35.07 -21.06 -36.25
C ASP A 5 -36.52 -21.40 -35.85
N GLY A 6 -37.22 -22.23 -36.63
CA GLY A 6 -38.60 -22.66 -36.39
C GLY A 6 -38.75 -24.10 -35.87
N TYR A 7 -37.65 -24.82 -35.63
CA TYR A 7 -37.72 -26.20 -35.13
C TYR A 7 -37.82 -26.27 -33.59
N PRO A 8 -38.38 -27.35 -33.03
CA PRO A 8 -38.54 -27.51 -31.58
C PRO A 8 -37.17 -27.48 -30.89
N GLY A 9 -37.07 -26.70 -29.82
CA GLY A 9 -35.87 -26.58 -29.01
C GLY A 9 -36.07 -25.63 -27.84
N GLY A 10 -35.04 -25.51 -26.99
CA GLY A 10 -35.10 -24.58 -25.86
C GLY A 10 -35.34 -23.14 -26.33
N PHE A 11 -36.24 -22.45 -25.64
CA PHE A 11 -36.44 -21.01 -25.83
C PHE A 11 -35.58 -20.27 -24.80
N LEU A 12 -34.76 -19.33 -25.24
CA LEU A 12 -34.18 -18.36 -24.32
C LEU A 12 -35.23 -17.29 -24.04
N PHE A 13 -35.66 -17.20 -22.79
CA PHE A 13 -36.35 -16.01 -22.32
C PHE A 13 -35.30 -14.92 -22.16
N PRO A 14 -35.39 -13.79 -22.88
CA PRO A 14 -34.54 -12.65 -22.57
C PRO A 14 -34.73 -12.29 -21.09
N THR A 15 -33.61 -12.14 -20.38
CA THR A 15 -33.56 -11.87 -18.93
C THR A 15 -34.21 -10.53 -18.55
N GLU A 16 -34.44 -9.66 -19.52
CA GLU A 16 -35.06 -8.34 -19.37
C GLU A 16 -36.56 -8.43 -19.65
N SER A 17 -37.36 -8.19 -18.61
CA SER A 17 -38.81 -8.04 -18.76
C SER A 17 -39.12 -6.65 -19.31
N LEU A 18 -39.80 -6.57 -20.46
CA LEU A 18 -40.38 -5.31 -20.96
C LEU A 18 -41.46 -4.74 -20.02
N GLN A 19 -41.84 -5.48 -18.97
CA GLN A 19 -42.71 -4.98 -17.89
C GLN A 19 -41.93 -4.27 -16.77
N SER A 20 -40.60 -4.16 -16.84
CA SER A 20 -39.83 -3.38 -15.87
C SER A 20 -40.10 -1.89 -16.09
N ALA A 21 -40.59 -1.21 -15.06
CA ALA A 21 -41.03 0.19 -15.15
C ALA A 21 -39.91 1.15 -15.59
N SER A 22 -38.64 0.81 -15.32
CA SER A 22 -37.47 1.60 -15.73
C SER A 22 -37.24 1.54 -17.25
N LEU A 23 -37.37 0.36 -17.87
CA LEU A 23 -37.17 0.19 -19.31
C LEU A 23 -38.36 0.74 -20.10
N THR A 24 -39.58 0.51 -19.63
CA THR A 24 -40.79 1.02 -20.30
C THR A 24 -40.78 2.56 -20.38
N ASN A 25 -40.36 3.24 -19.30
CA ASN A 25 -40.24 4.70 -19.28
C ASN A 25 -39.16 5.22 -20.24
N TRP A 26 -38.07 4.47 -20.43
CA TRP A 26 -37.03 4.84 -21.40
C TRP A 26 -37.54 4.73 -22.84
N PHE A 27 -38.24 3.66 -23.21
CA PHE A 27 -38.79 3.50 -24.57
C PHE A 27 -39.88 4.52 -24.90
N ILE A 28 -40.75 4.86 -23.94
CA ILE A 28 -41.78 5.91 -24.10
C ILE A 28 -41.14 7.28 -24.34
N LYS A 29 -40.07 7.62 -23.60
CA LYS A 29 -39.36 8.91 -23.73
C LYS A 29 -38.84 9.18 -25.14
N TYR A 30 -38.49 8.13 -25.89
CA TYR A 30 -37.96 8.24 -27.25
C TYR A 30 -38.95 7.78 -28.34
N ASN A 31 -40.23 7.58 -27.99
CA ASN A 31 -41.28 7.14 -28.91
C ASN A 31 -40.92 5.86 -29.70
N LEU A 32 -40.18 4.94 -29.05
CA LEU A 32 -39.75 3.68 -29.65
C LEU A 32 -40.80 2.61 -29.40
N ASN A 33 -41.29 1.98 -30.47
CA ASN A 33 -42.21 0.85 -30.38
C ASN A 33 -41.39 -0.45 -30.39
N VAL A 34 -41.26 -1.10 -29.25
CA VAL A 34 -40.41 -2.28 -29.09
C VAL A 34 -41.29 -3.50 -28.78
N SER A 35 -41.26 -4.48 -29.68
CA SER A 35 -41.85 -5.80 -29.47
C SER A 35 -40.73 -6.83 -29.32
N THR A 36 -40.69 -7.57 -28.22
CA THR A 36 -39.84 -8.76 -28.11
C THR A 36 -40.63 -9.99 -28.52
N ASN A 37 -40.11 -10.75 -29.48
CA ASN A 37 -40.56 -12.13 -29.65
C ASN A 37 -40.01 -12.94 -28.47
N ARG A 38 -40.90 -13.53 -27.68
CA ARG A 38 -40.58 -14.22 -26.40
C ARG A 38 -39.71 -15.46 -26.56
N ALA A 39 -39.39 -15.84 -27.79
CA ALA A 39 -38.82 -17.10 -28.14
C ALA A 39 -38.01 -16.93 -29.43
N PHE A 40 -36.68 -16.99 -29.32
CA PHE A 40 -35.85 -17.40 -30.43
C PHE A 40 -34.84 -18.44 -29.93
N SER A 41 -34.63 -19.48 -30.72
CA SER A 41 -33.65 -20.51 -30.41
C SER A 41 -32.33 -20.14 -31.08
N PHE A 42 -31.28 -19.92 -30.30
CA PHE A 42 -29.93 -19.68 -30.85
C PHE A 42 -29.27 -20.97 -31.33
N ILE A 43 -29.72 -22.12 -30.82
CA ILE A 43 -29.23 -23.45 -31.20
C ILE A 43 -30.46 -24.34 -31.38
N PRO A 44 -30.83 -24.71 -32.61
CA PRO A 44 -31.90 -25.68 -32.83
C PRO A 44 -31.45 -27.03 -32.27
N THR A 45 -32.00 -27.40 -31.13
CA THR A 45 -31.80 -28.70 -30.49
C THR A 45 -32.80 -29.70 -31.05
N THR A 46 -32.85 -29.82 -32.38
CA THR A 46 -33.68 -30.83 -33.01
C THR A 46 -33.30 -32.21 -32.48
N SER A 47 -34.26 -32.87 -31.83
CA SER A 47 -34.23 -34.22 -31.23
C SER A 47 -32.85 -34.82 -30.92
N SER A 48 -32.54 -34.97 -29.63
CA SER A 48 -31.35 -35.65 -29.09
C SER A 48 -31.31 -37.17 -29.34
N LEU A 49 -32.22 -37.71 -30.13
CA LEU A 49 -32.40 -39.16 -30.33
C LEU A 49 -31.54 -39.76 -31.46
N ASP A 50 -30.72 -38.94 -32.13
CA ASP A 50 -29.86 -39.35 -33.26
C ASP A 50 -30.60 -40.14 -34.36
N ILE A 51 -31.72 -39.58 -34.82
CA ILE A 51 -32.58 -40.25 -35.81
C ILE A 51 -31.88 -40.37 -37.17
N GLY A 52 -31.76 -41.59 -37.68
CA GLY A 52 -31.10 -41.87 -38.95
C GLY A 52 -29.56 -41.85 -38.89
N GLY A 53 -28.96 -41.70 -37.70
CA GLY A 53 -27.52 -41.89 -37.43
C GLY A 53 -26.59 -41.08 -38.34
N GLY A 54 -27.01 -39.88 -38.76
CA GLY A 54 -26.25 -39.03 -39.69
C GLY A 54 -26.16 -39.55 -41.14
N ALA A 55 -26.74 -40.71 -41.45
CA ALA A 55 -26.68 -41.35 -42.77
C ALA A 55 -27.92 -41.08 -43.64
N THR A 56 -28.99 -40.52 -43.05
CA THR A 56 -30.25 -40.24 -43.74
C THR A 56 -30.53 -38.74 -43.76
N THR A 57 -30.90 -38.19 -44.93
CA THR A 57 -31.35 -36.79 -45.02
C THR A 57 -32.68 -36.61 -44.31
N LEU A 58 -32.72 -35.71 -43.33
CA LEU A 58 -33.92 -35.34 -42.59
C LEU A 58 -34.60 -34.14 -43.25
N ASN A 59 -35.93 -34.12 -43.19
CA ASN A 59 -36.75 -33.01 -43.66
C ASN A 59 -37.52 -32.35 -42.49
N SER A 60 -38.27 -31.30 -42.81
CA SER A 60 -38.99 -30.52 -41.80
C SER A 60 -39.98 -31.34 -40.97
N SER A 61 -40.66 -32.33 -41.56
CA SER A 61 -41.61 -33.15 -40.82
C SER A 61 -40.91 -34.15 -39.89
N ASP A 62 -39.67 -34.53 -40.15
CA ASP A 62 -38.87 -35.36 -39.24
C ASP A 62 -38.49 -34.60 -37.97
N PHE A 63 -38.10 -33.33 -38.11
CA PHE A 63 -37.74 -32.47 -36.98
C PHE A 63 -38.94 -32.06 -36.11
N LEU A 64 -40.15 -32.11 -36.65
CA LEU A 64 -41.40 -31.78 -35.96
C LEU A 64 -42.14 -33.03 -35.45
N ARG A 65 -41.65 -34.23 -35.74
CA ARG A 65 -42.32 -35.47 -35.38
C ARG A 65 -42.14 -35.77 -33.89
N VAL A 66 -43.25 -36.12 -33.24
CA VAL A 66 -43.26 -36.61 -31.85
C VAL A 66 -43.00 -38.11 -31.85
N TYR A 67 -42.05 -38.55 -31.04
CA TYR A 67 -41.74 -39.96 -30.80
C TYR A 67 -42.04 -40.34 -29.35
N SER A 68 -42.23 -41.62 -29.10
CA SER A 68 -42.34 -42.20 -27.75
C SER A 68 -41.73 -43.60 -27.75
N ALA A 69 -41.47 -44.15 -26.55
CA ALA A 69 -41.01 -45.53 -26.42
C ALA A 69 -41.98 -46.54 -27.07
N SER A 70 -43.29 -46.24 -27.08
CA SER A 70 -44.31 -47.07 -27.75
C SER A 70 -44.41 -46.88 -29.27
N THR A 71 -43.82 -45.80 -29.80
CA THR A 71 -43.85 -45.45 -31.23
C THR A 71 -42.48 -44.98 -31.70
N PRO A 72 -41.46 -45.87 -31.67
CA PRO A 72 -40.10 -45.51 -32.05
C PRO A 72 -40.02 -45.18 -33.56
N PRO A 73 -39.06 -44.34 -33.97
CA PRO A 73 -38.80 -44.11 -35.39
C PRO A 73 -38.39 -45.42 -36.07
N ALA A 74 -38.93 -45.68 -37.25
CA ALA A 74 -38.61 -46.87 -38.04
C ALA A 74 -37.51 -46.60 -39.07
N SER A 75 -36.89 -47.67 -39.58
CA SER A 75 -35.92 -47.60 -40.69
C SER A 75 -36.45 -46.78 -41.86
N PRO A 76 -35.65 -45.91 -42.49
CA PRO A 76 -34.21 -45.66 -42.24
C PRO A 76 -33.92 -44.61 -41.16
N LYS A 77 -34.93 -44.03 -40.51
CA LYS A 77 -34.80 -42.92 -39.55
C LYS A 77 -34.81 -43.38 -38.09
N GLN A 78 -34.52 -44.66 -37.83
CA GLN A 78 -34.45 -45.22 -36.49
C GLN A 78 -33.36 -44.53 -35.64
N THR A 79 -33.56 -44.57 -34.33
CA THR A 79 -32.52 -44.22 -33.35
C THR A 79 -31.60 -45.43 -33.11
N PRO A 80 -30.29 -45.22 -32.83
CA PRO A 80 -29.39 -46.32 -32.45
C PRO A 80 -29.64 -46.85 -31.02
N PHE A 81 -30.45 -46.15 -30.21
CA PHE A 81 -30.71 -46.54 -28.82
C PHE A 81 -31.79 -47.62 -28.73
N ALA A 82 -31.50 -48.69 -27.99
CA ALA A 82 -32.44 -49.80 -27.76
C ALA A 82 -33.69 -49.39 -26.95
N ASN A 83 -33.57 -48.35 -26.12
CA ASN A 83 -34.65 -47.76 -25.35
C ASN A 83 -34.38 -46.28 -25.11
N PHE A 84 -35.44 -45.48 -25.00
CA PHE A 84 -35.34 -44.05 -24.74
C PHE A 84 -36.60 -43.54 -24.03
N ILE A 85 -36.44 -42.45 -23.28
CA ILE A 85 -37.55 -41.70 -22.70
C ILE A 85 -37.68 -40.36 -23.43
N VAL A 86 -38.92 -39.92 -23.61
CA VAL A 86 -39.22 -38.58 -24.12
C VAL A 86 -39.84 -37.80 -22.98
N ALA A 87 -39.08 -36.82 -22.48
CA ALA A 87 -39.47 -36.00 -21.34
C ALA A 87 -40.45 -34.89 -21.80
N ARG A 88 -41.50 -34.63 -21.01
CA ARG A 88 -42.60 -33.72 -21.37
C ARG A 88 -43.02 -32.92 -20.14
N GLN A 89 -43.20 -31.61 -20.31
CA GLN A 89 -43.87 -30.81 -19.29
C GLN A 89 -45.35 -31.24 -19.13
N ASN A 90 -45.78 -31.40 -17.88
CA ASN A 90 -47.12 -31.91 -17.52
C ASN A 90 -48.31 -31.12 -18.07
N VAL A 91 -48.11 -29.91 -18.62
CA VAL A 91 -49.22 -28.98 -18.92
C VAL A 91 -49.33 -28.44 -20.35
N ALA A 92 -48.48 -28.78 -21.32
CA ALA A 92 -48.58 -28.08 -22.63
C ALA A 92 -48.02 -28.76 -23.89
N SER A 93 -47.94 -30.10 -23.98
CA SER A 93 -47.33 -30.78 -25.15
C SER A 93 -45.95 -30.21 -25.53
N ALA A 94 -45.24 -29.68 -24.54
CA ALA A 94 -43.95 -29.02 -24.68
C ALA A 94 -42.85 -29.93 -24.13
N ASN A 95 -41.66 -29.80 -24.71
CA ASN A 95 -40.44 -30.46 -24.22
C ASN A 95 -40.10 -29.93 -22.81
N GLU A 96 -39.50 -30.77 -21.98
CA GLU A 96 -38.87 -30.29 -20.74
C GLU A 96 -37.71 -29.33 -21.03
N ASP A 97 -37.42 -28.47 -20.05
CA ASP A 97 -36.26 -27.61 -20.12
C ASP A 97 -34.98 -28.46 -20.15
N HIS A 98 -33.97 -28.00 -20.90
CA HIS A 98 -32.69 -28.71 -20.97
C HIS A 98 -32.02 -28.76 -19.59
N ILE A 99 -31.77 -29.97 -19.10
CA ILE A 99 -30.91 -30.18 -17.93
C ILE A 99 -29.50 -29.71 -18.32
N SER A 100 -28.98 -28.73 -17.59
CA SER A 100 -27.63 -28.23 -17.80
C SER A 100 -26.64 -29.01 -16.94
N PHE A 101 -25.70 -29.70 -17.58
CA PHE A 101 -24.57 -30.33 -16.91
C PHE A 101 -23.30 -29.54 -17.18
N THR A 102 -22.55 -29.20 -16.13
CA THR A 102 -21.13 -28.86 -16.31
C THR A 102 -20.32 -30.15 -16.43
N ALA A 103 -19.12 -30.09 -17.02
CA ALA A 103 -18.22 -31.25 -17.09
C ALA A 103 -18.06 -31.93 -15.72
N ARG A 104 -17.88 -31.14 -14.64
CA ARG A 104 -17.75 -31.66 -13.28
C ARG A 104 -18.97 -32.50 -12.85
N ASN A 105 -20.18 -31.99 -13.09
CA ASN A 105 -21.42 -32.65 -12.66
C ASN A 105 -21.69 -33.89 -13.52
N ALA A 106 -21.41 -33.80 -14.82
CA ALA A 106 -21.54 -34.93 -15.76
C ALA A 106 -20.56 -36.06 -15.42
N ASP A 107 -19.30 -35.73 -15.15
CA ASP A 107 -18.28 -36.70 -14.75
C ASP A 107 -18.62 -37.35 -13.41
N TRP A 108 -19.11 -36.57 -12.43
CA TRP A 108 -19.56 -37.12 -11.16
C TRP A 108 -20.74 -38.09 -11.35
N ALA A 109 -21.77 -37.70 -12.11
CA ALA A 109 -22.93 -38.55 -12.38
C ALA A 109 -22.54 -39.81 -13.18
N GLY A 110 -21.66 -39.69 -14.18
CA GLY A 110 -21.14 -40.82 -14.94
C GLY A 110 -20.34 -41.80 -14.06
N ASN A 111 -19.52 -41.26 -13.15
CA ASN A 111 -18.80 -42.08 -12.18
C ASN A 111 -19.76 -42.78 -11.21
N GLU A 112 -20.79 -42.10 -10.70
CA GLU A 112 -21.81 -42.71 -9.82
C GLU A 112 -22.53 -43.89 -10.51
N ILE A 113 -22.90 -43.72 -11.77
CA ILE A 113 -23.57 -44.77 -12.57
C ILE A 113 -22.63 -45.97 -12.79
N THR A 114 -21.34 -45.71 -13.04
CA THR A 114 -20.36 -46.77 -13.36
C THR A 114 -19.75 -47.44 -12.12
N THR A 115 -19.65 -46.76 -10.97
CA THR A 115 -19.12 -47.35 -9.73
C THR A 115 -20.03 -48.44 -9.18
N ASN A 116 -21.35 -48.28 -9.35
CA ASN A 116 -22.34 -49.31 -9.01
C ASN A 116 -22.23 -50.56 -9.89
N LEU A 117 -21.62 -50.48 -11.08
CA LEU A 117 -21.34 -51.63 -11.93
C LEU A 117 -20.07 -52.39 -11.51
N ASN A 118 -19.19 -51.76 -10.74
CA ASN A 118 -17.85 -52.27 -10.40
C ASN A 118 -17.64 -52.55 -8.90
N ASN A 119 -18.69 -52.54 -8.08
CA ASN A 119 -18.62 -52.65 -6.60
C ASN A 119 -17.68 -51.61 -5.93
N SER A 120 -17.47 -50.47 -6.57
CA SER A 120 -16.67 -49.37 -6.00
C SER A 120 -17.59 -48.39 -5.28
N ALA A 121 -17.13 -47.83 -4.15
CA ALA A 121 -17.87 -46.77 -3.48
C ALA A 121 -18.02 -45.54 -4.41
N PRO A 122 -19.18 -44.87 -4.43
CA PRO A 122 -19.37 -43.68 -5.25
C PRO A 122 -18.39 -42.56 -4.84
N PRO A 123 -17.97 -41.69 -5.77
CA PRO A 123 -17.05 -40.60 -5.47
C PRO A 123 -17.70 -39.60 -4.50
N ILE A 124 -17.14 -39.52 -3.29
CA ILE A 124 -17.51 -38.49 -2.30
C ILE A 124 -16.81 -37.19 -2.68
N VAL A 125 -17.58 -36.18 -3.07
CA VAL A 125 -17.09 -34.82 -3.33
C VAL A 125 -17.73 -33.87 -2.32
N ASP A 126 -17.01 -33.56 -1.25
CA ASP A 126 -17.44 -32.60 -0.24
C ASP A 126 -16.70 -31.27 -0.42
N CYS A 127 -17.44 -30.24 -0.84
CA CYS A 127 -16.94 -28.88 -1.02
C CYS A 127 -17.37 -27.91 0.09
N SER A 128 -17.94 -28.41 1.19
CA SER A 128 -18.48 -27.59 2.29
C SER A 128 -17.42 -26.68 2.94
N TYR A 129 -16.14 -27.07 2.88
CA TYR A 129 -15.02 -26.27 3.39
C TYR A 129 -14.85 -24.93 2.65
N LEU A 130 -15.33 -24.80 1.41
CA LEU A 130 -15.33 -23.54 0.67
C LEU A 130 -16.35 -22.53 1.20
N CYS A 131 -17.43 -23.00 1.84
CA CYS A 131 -18.55 -22.17 2.25
C CYS A 131 -18.36 -21.55 3.64
N ASN A 132 -17.54 -22.16 4.50
CA ASN A 132 -17.54 -21.87 5.94
C ASN A 132 -16.27 -21.16 6.46
N GLY A 133 -15.37 -20.70 5.59
CA GLY A 133 -14.15 -19.99 6.01
C GLY A 133 -13.22 -20.80 6.92
N VAL A 134 -13.31 -22.15 6.86
CA VAL A 134 -12.59 -23.07 7.76
C VAL A 134 -11.09 -23.06 7.49
N LEU A 135 -10.69 -22.75 6.26
CA LEU A 135 -9.31 -22.71 5.82
C LEU A 135 -8.67 -21.37 6.17
N GLN A 136 -7.67 -21.41 7.05
CA GLN A 136 -6.88 -20.25 7.45
C GLN A 136 -5.41 -20.63 7.58
N ILE A 137 -4.53 -19.66 7.29
CA ILE A 137 -3.08 -19.82 7.48
C ILE A 137 -2.75 -19.54 8.95
N GLN A 138 -2.32 -20.57 9.67
CA GLN A 138 -1.83 -20.49 11.03
C GLN A 138 -0.32 -20.22 11.05
N GLY A 139 0.14 -19.51 12.07
CA GLY A 139 1.54 -19.09 12.23
C GLY A 139 1.65 -17.71 12.88
N PRO A 140 2.87 -17.30 13.27
CA PRO A 140 3.11 -16.06 13.98
C PRO A 140 2.81 -14.84 13.09
N THR A 141 2.53 -13.70 13.71
CA THR A 141 2.40 -12.40 13.01
C THR A 141 3.73 -11.63 12.94
N GLN A 142 4.79 -12.15 13.58
CA GLN A 142 6.13 -11.59 13.57
C GLN A 142 7.20 -12.66 13.85
N PHE A 143 8.35 -12.59 13.17
CA PHE A 143 9.51 -13.44 13.46
C PHE A 143 10.83 -12.79 12.98
N CYS A 144 11.98 -13.30 13.45
CA CYS A 144 13.28 -12.66 13.24
C CYS A 144 14.20 -13.37 12.23
N THR A 145 14.11 -14.69 12.12
CA THR A 145 14.96 -15.50 11.23
C THR A 145 14.10 -16.41 10.35
N SER A 146 13.33 -17.30 10.95
CA SER A 146 12.38 -18.16 10.23
C SER A 146 11.12 -18.43 11.05
N ALA A 147 10.06 -18.82 10.35
CA ALA A 147 8.80 -19.25 10.94
C ALA A 147 8.13 -20.30 10.06
N THR A 148 7.35 -21.18 10.67
CA THR A 148 6.54 -22.16 9.94
C THR A 148 5.09 -21.73 9.94
N TYR A 149 4.45 -21.80 8.77
CA TYR A 149 3.03 -21.55 8.57
C TYR A 149 2.34 -22.81 8.11
N THR A 150 1.13 -23.06 8.59
CA THR A 150 0.38 -24.28 8.30
C THR A 150 -1.07 -23.99 7.96
N ILE A 151 -1.69 -24.86 7.18
CA ILE A 151 -3.13 -24.86 6.88
C ILE A 151 -3.69 -26.16 7.45
N PRO A 152 -4.27 -26.15 8.66
CA PRO A 152 -4.91 -27.33 9.20
C PRO A 152 -6.19 -27.66 8.43
N ASN A 153 -6.64 -28.91 8.54
CA ASN A 153 -7.90 -29.41 7.97
C ASN A 153 -7.98 -29.25 6.44
N LEU A 154 -6.85 -29.45 5.75
CA LEU A 154 -6.84 -29.49 4.30
C LEU A 154 -7.64 -30.73 3.82
N PRO A 155 -8.56 -30.58 2.85
CA PRO A 155 -9.30 -31.72 2.32
C PRO A 155 -8.37 -32.75 1.68
N ASN A 156 -8.76 -34.02 1.74
CA ASN A 156 -7.97 -35.12 1.18
C ASN A 156 -7.77 -34.93 -0.34
N GLY A 157 -6.56 -35.17 -0.82
CA GLY A 157 -6.19 -35.01 -2.23
C GLY A 157 -6.01 -33.56 -2.69
N ALA A 158 -6.14 -32.55 -1.81
CA ALA A 158 -5.85 -31.17 -2.18
C ALA A 158 -4.35 -30.89 -2.21
N SER A 159 -3.94 -30.02 -3.14
CA SER A 159 -2.58 -29.51 -3.24
C SER A 159 -2.53 -28.03 -2.86
N VAL A 160 -1.39 -27.56 -2.35
CA VAL A 160 -1.18 -26.18 -1.93
C VAL A 160 0.04 -25.61 -2.65
N SER A 161 -0.15 -24.46 -3.29
CA SER A 161 0.94 -23.63 -3.81
C SER A 161 1.07 -22.36 -2.97
N TRP A 162 2.27 -22.10 -2.46
CA TRP A 162 2.54 -20.97 -1.57
C TRP A 162 3.24 -19.84 -2.32
N SER A 163 2.86 -18.60 -2.02
CA SER A 163 3.49 -17.40 -2.57
C SER A 163 3.50 -16.27 -1.54
N ALA A 164 4.42 -15.32 -1.68
CA ALA A 164 4.52 -14.16 -0.80
C ALA A 164 4.69 -12.87 -1.59
N ASN A 165 4.19 -11.76 -1.03
CA ASN A 165 4.37 -10.42 -1.56
C ASN A 165 4.78 -9.44 -0.45
N PRO A 166 5.93 -8.75 -0.57
CA PRO A 166 6.90 -8.85 -1.67
C PRO A 166 7.75 -10.11 -1.57
N SER A 167 8.06 -10.74 -2.71
CA SER A 167 8.88 -11.97 -2.75
C SER A 167 10.36 -11.74 -2.49
N SER A 168 10.83 -10.49 -2.54
CA SER A 168 12.25 -10.14 -2.36
C SER A 168 12.74 -10.21 -0.91
N ILE A 169 11.83 -10.23 0.08
CA ILE A 169 12.20 -10.17 1.49
C ILE A 169 12.09 -11.53 2.21
N ILE A 170 11.53 -12.54 1.54
CA ILE A 170 11.27 -13.86 2.12
C ILE A 170 11.54 -14.98 1.11
N SER A 171 12.17 -16.05 1.59
CA SER A 171 12.27 -17.32 0.87
C SER A 171 11.30 -18.33 1.47
N LEU A 172 10.55 -19.04 0.63
CA LEU A 172 9.57 -20.05 1.04
C LEU A 172 10.08 -21.44 0.68
N ASN A 173 10.02 -22.36 1.64
CA ASN A 173 10.32 -23.79 1.46
C ASN A 173 9.03 -24.60 1.75
N PRO A 174 8.17 -24.81 0.74
CA PRO A 174 6.90 -25.50 0.92
C PRO A 174 7.05 -26.99 1.17
N SER A 175 6.15 -27.54 1.99
CA SER A 175 5.99 -28.98 2.26
C SER A 175 4.50 -29.29 2.44
N GLY A 176 3.77 -29.38 1.32
CA GLY A 176 2.33 -29.61 1.30
C GLY A 176 1.55 -28.50 2.01
N SER A 177 0.80 -28.86 3.05
CA SER A 177 -0.01 -27.92 3.86
C SER A 177 0.81 -27.04 4.82
N SER A 178 2.13 -27.19 4.82
CA SER A 178 3.06 -26.39 5.61
C SER A 178 4.05 -25.66 4.72
N VAL A 179 4.54 -24.50 5.14
CA VAL A 179 5.64 -23.79 4.51
C VAL A 179 6.56 -23.21 5.57
N ASN A 180 7.87 -23.40 5.39
CA ASN A 180 8.86 -22.71 6.19
C ASN A 180 9.27 -21.42 5.47
N ALA A 181 9.07 -20.28 6.13
CA ALA A 181 9.40 -18.96 5.64
C ALA A 181 10.70 -18.48 6.27
N ASN A 182 11.69 -18.17 5.45
CA ASN A 182 13.04 -17.76 5.85
C ASN A 182 13.31 -16.30 5.44
N ARG A 183 13.78 -15.50 6.39
CA ARG A 183 14.12 -14.09 6.18
C ARG A 183 15.23 -13.93 5.16
N LEU A 184 15.01 -13.05 4.19
CA LEU A 184 16.05 -12.51 3.32
C LEU A 184 16.34 -11.04 3.66
N SER A 185 15.30 -10.27 4.00
CA SER A 185 15.40 -8.86 4.37
C SER A 185 14.28 -8.48 5.35
N ASP A 186 14.38 -7.28 5.91
CA ASP A 186 13.37 -6.71 6.82
C ASP A 186 12.19 -6.14 6.08
N GLY A 187 11.01 -6.24 6.70
CA GLY A 187 9.82 -5.60 6.19
C GLY A 187 8.54 -6.28 6.63
N ILE A 188 7.50 -6.07 5.82
CA ILE A 188 6.18 -6.65 6.00
C ILE A 188 5.81 -7.36 4.70
N PHE A 189 5.30 -8.58 4.81
CA PHE A 189 4.78 -9.32 3.66
C PHE A 189 3.39 -9.89 3.92
N THR A 190 2.73 -10.25 2.83
CA THR A 190 1.50 -11.05 2.81
C THR A 190 1.84 -12.44 2.28
N LEU A 191 1.41 -13.47 3.01
CA LEU A 191 1.53 -14.87 2.61
C LEU A 191 0.21 -15.33 1.98
N THR A 192 0.28 -15.96 0.82
CA THR A 192 -0.87 -16.47 0.07
C THR A 192 -0.70 -17.96 -0.19
N ALA A 193 -1.74 -18.74 0.08
CA ALA A 193 -1.83 -20.14 -0.27
C ALA A 193 -2.95 -20.37 -1.28
N LEU A 194 -2.59 -20.87 -2.47
CA LEU A 194 -3.53 -21.32 -3.48
C LEU A 194 -3.77 -22.82 -3.28
N ILE A 195 -4.98 -23.16 -2.89
CA ILE A 195 -5.42 -24.53 -2.61
C ILE A 195 -6.21 -25.03 -3.82
N SER A 196 -5.76 -26.12 -4.41
CA SER A 196 -6.36 -26.75 -5.59
C SER A 196 -6.92 -28.12 -5.25
N SER A 197 -8.18 -28.36 -5.63
CA SER A 197 -8.90 -29.61 -5.36
C SER A 197 -9.91 -29.94 -6.46
N SER A 198 -10.64 -31.06 -6.31
CA SER A 198 -11.80 -31.40 -7.14
C SER A 198 -12.92 -30.36 -7.10
N CYS A 199 -13.00 -29.56 -6.02
CA CYS A 199 -13.97 -28.48 -5.87
C CYS A 199 -13.55 -27.18 -6.59
N GLY A 200 -12.33 -27.11 -7.11
CA GLY A 200 -11.75 -25.94 -7.75
C GLY A 200 -10.62 -25.34 -6.92
N ASN A 201 -10.29 -24.08 -7.22
CA ASN A 201 -9.17 -23.36 -6.63
C ASN A 201 -9.67 -22.26 -5.69
N ILE A 202 -9.09 -22.20 -4.50
CA ILE A 202 -9.34 -21.14 -3.52
C ILE A 202 -8.01 -20.54 -3.06
N ALA A 203 -7.94 -19.22 -2.97
CA ALA A 203 -6.79 -18.52 -2.41
C ALA A 203 -7.14 -17.99 -1.02
N ILE A 204 -6.31 -18.32 -0.03
CA ILE A 204 -6.38 -17.76 1.32
C ILE A 204 -5.12 -16.94 1.60
N THR A 205 -5.26 -15.87 2.37
CA THR A 205 -4.15 -14.94 2.65
C THR A 205 -3.99 -14.66 4.14
N LYS A 206 -2.74 -14.41 4.55
CA LYS A 206 -2.38 -13.87 5.86
C LYS A 206 -1.54 -12.63 5.63
N SER A 207 -2.12 -11.47 5.88
CA SER A 207 -1.50 -10.17 5.66
C SER A 207 -0.75 -9.66 6.89
N SER A 208 0.07 -8.64 6.68
CA SER A 208 0.75 -7.87 7.73
C SER A 208 1.67 -8.70 8.64
N ILE A 209 2.37 -9.67 8.05
CA ILE A 209 3.38 -10.47 8.73
C ILE A 209 4.69 -9.67 8.74
N GLN A 210 5.18 -9.32 9.92
CA GLN A 210 6.42 -8.54 10.07
C GLN A 210 7.64 -9.45 10.23
N ILE A 211 8.71 -9.13 9.53
CA ILE A 211 9.96 -9.87 9.57
C ILE A 211 11.12 -8.94 9.92
N GLY A 212 11.87 -9.33 10.96
CA GLY A 212 12.92 -8.50 11.55
C GLY A 212 12.42 -7.15 12.08
N THR A 213 13.31 -6.15 12.12
CA THR A 213 13.01 -4.79 12.59
C THR A 213 13.19 -3.82 11.44
N ALA A 214 12.09 -3.20 10.98
CA ALA A 214 12.13 -2.31 9.82
C ALA A 214 13.02 -1.07 10.07
N LYS A 215 13.74 -0.66 9.03
CA LYS A 215 14.63 0.51 9.06
C LYS A 215 13.81 1.82 9.10
N PRO A 216 14.09 2.76 10.03
CA PRO A 216 13.47 4.09 10.05
C PRO A 216 13.56 4.80 8.69
N GLN A 217 12.52 5.50 8.28
CA GLN A 217 12.50 6.24 7.00
C GLN A 217 12.30 7.73 7.26
N ASN A 218 12.69 8.56 6.29
CA ASN A 218 12.43 10.00 6.30
C ASN A 218 12.91 10.68 7.59
N LEU A 219 14.22 10.64 7.84
CA LEU A 219 14.83 11.35 8.96
C LEU A 219 14.86 12.86 8.67
N GLN A 220 14.33 13.65 9.59
CA GLN A 220 14.07 15.09 9.44
C GLN A 220 14.49 15.86 10.71
N VAL A 221 14.58 17.19 10.57
CA VAL A 221 14.93 18.12 11.64
C VAL A 221 13.88 19.22 11.75
N ALA A 222 13.55 19.60 12.98
CA ALA A 222 12.72 20.76 13.32
C ALA A 222 13.45 21.66 14.33
N TYR A 223 13.16 22.96 14.25
CA TYR A 223 13.75 23.99 15.10
C TYR A 223 12.68 24.61 16.00
N ASP A 224 12.97 24.68 17.30
CA ASP A 224 12.22 25.54 18.21
C ASP A 224 12.84 26.95 18.21
N VAL A 225 12.02 27.97 17.95
CA VAL A 225 12.39 29.39 18.07
C VAL A 225 12.14 29.82 19.53
N PRO A 226 13.06 30.44 20.30
CA PRO A 226 14.49 30.72 20.08
C PRO A 226 15.43 29.52 20.46
N PRO A 227 16.69 29.50 19.96
CA PRO A 227 17.43 28.29 19.61
C PRO A 227 18.10 27.62 20.82
N ARG A 228 17.35 26.81 21.57
CA ARG A 228 17.94 25.98 22.64
C ARG A 228 17.83 24.48 22.38
N ARG A 229 17.04 24.06 21.40
CA ARG A 229 16.70 22.65 21.16
C ARG A 229 16.59 22.38 19.67
N VAL A 230 17.30 21.34 19.20
CA VAL A 230 17.16 20.80 17.85
C VAL A 230 16.43 19.47 18.00
N THR A 231 15.33 19.32 17.28
CA THR A 231 14.50 18.11 17.35
C THR A 231 14.69 17.32 16.08
N PHE A 232 15.19 16.09 16.19
CA PHE A 232 15.24 15.13 15.10
C PHE A 232 14.06 14.17 15.21
N TYR A 233 13.51 13.77 14.08
CA TYR A 233 12.40 12.82 14.03
C TYR A 233 12.42 12.04 12.72
N CYS A 234 11.84 10.85 12.73
CA CYS A 234 11.67 10.02 11.55
C CYS A 234 10.23 9.52 11.45
N ASN A 235 9.87 8.83 10.36
CA ASN A 235 8.57 8.14 10.31
C ASN A 235 8.52 7.04 11.38
N GLU A 236 7.35 6.87 12.01
CA GLU A 236 7.15 5.81 12.98
C GLU A 236 7.37 4.42 12.36
N VAL A 237 8.16 3.60 13.04
CA VAL A 237 8.42 2.22 12.65
C VAL A 237 7.42 1.31 13.38
N SER A 238 6.61 0.60 12.59
CA SER A 238 5.65 -0.38 13.09
C SER A 238 6.31 -1.37 14.05
N ARG A 239 5.73 -1.49 15.26
CA ARG A 239 6.18 -2.39 16.34
C ARG A 239 7.59 -2.12 16.88
N ALA A 240 8.14 -0.93 16.65
CA ALA A 240 9.30 -0.46 17.40
C ALA A 240 8.91 -0.13 18.84
N THR A 241 9.80 -0.44 19.78
CA THR A 241 9.63 -0.19 21.22
C THR A 241 10.43 1.04 21.67
N SER A 242 11.53 1.32 20.99
CA SER A 242 12.36 2.50 21.21
C SER A 242 13.20 2.83 19.97
N TYR A 243 13.90 3.95 20.00
CA TYR A 243 14.78 4.43 18.96
C TYR A 243 16.11 4.84 19.57
N VAL A 244 17.21 4.39 18.98
CA VAL A 244 18.57 4.76 19.41
C VAL A 244 19.10 5.81 18.44
N TRP A 245 19.57 6.93 18.99
CA TRP A 245 20.02 8.09 18.23
C TRP A 245 21.52 8.25 18.35
N TYR A 246 22.13 8.58 17.21
CA TYR A 246 23.57 8.68 17.05
C TYR A 246 23.98 10.04 16.50
N LEU A 247 25.12 10.53 16.96
CA LEU A 247 25.79 11.72 16.44
C LEU A 247 27.23 11.35 16.09
N ASN A 248 27.62 11.48 14.83
CA ASN A 248 28.92 11.07 14.30
C ASN A 248 29.30 9.62 14.69
N GLY A 249 28.31 8.73 14.68
CA GLY A 249 28.46 7.32 15.02
C GLY A 249 28.40 6.98 16.53
N ASN A 250 28.40 7.97 17.41
CA ASN A 250 28.29 7.73 18.85
C ASN A 250 26.83 7.82 19.30
N GLN A 251 26.37 6.85 20.10
CA GLN A 251 25.03 6.91 20.68
C GLN A 251 24.94 8.11 21.64
N VAL A 252 23.95 8.97 21.42
CA VAL A 252 23.71 10.17 22.24
C VAL A 252 22.42 10.11 23.02
N ALA A 253 21.44 9.30 22.59
CA ALA A 253 20.16 9.16 23.28
C ALA A 253 19.43 7.88 22.88
N THR A 254 18.49 7.46 23.72
CA THR A 254 17.46 6.47 23.40
C THR A 254 16.11 7.07 23.76
N SER A 255 15.15 7.05 22.83
CA SER A 255 13.80 7.57 23.01
C SER A 255 12.75 6.47 22.84
N THR A 256 11.62 6.58 23.52
CA THR A 256 10.48 5.68 23.30
C THR A 256 9.63 6.08 22.10
N THR A 257 9.73 7.34 21.68
CA THR A 257 9.10 7.90 20.48
C THR A 257 10.08 7.97 19.32
N ASN A 258 9.57 8.11 18.09
CA ASN A 258 10.32 8.35 16.85
C ASN A 258 10.97 9.75 16.77
N THR A 259 11.16 10.42 17.91
CA THR A 259 11.66 11.79 18.02
C THR A 259 12.71 11.88 19.13
N VAL A 260 13.69 12.77 18.95
CA VAL A 260 14.67 13.11 19.99
C VAL A 260 14.96 14.60 19.96
N VAL A 261 15.17 15.15 21.15
CA VAL A 261 15.69 16.51 21.31
C VAL A 261 17.15 16.43 21.71
N ILE A 262 18.04 16.96 20.88
CA ILE A 262 19.47 17.03 21.18
C ILE A 262 19.82 18.48 21.52
N SER A 263 20.50 18.67 22.66
CA SER A 263 20.96 19.98 23.11
C SER A 263 22.02 20.53 22.16
N GLN A 264 21.94 21.83 21.87
CA GLN A 264 22.97 22.53 21.10
C GLN A 264 24.35 22.53 21.80
N SER A 265 24.40 22.27 23.11
CA SER A 265 25.69 22.08 23.82
C SER A 265 26.46 20.86 23.33
N ILE A 266 25.77 19.85 22.78
CA ILE A 266 26.37 18.62 22.21
C ILE A 266 26.55 18.76 20.69
N MET A 267 25.91 19.78 20.09
CA MET A 267 26.03 20.13 18.67
C MET A 267 26.43 21.60 18.50
N PRO A 268 27.70 21.96 18.80
CA PRO A 268 28.27 23.27 18.46
C PRO A 268 27.86 23.76 17.07
N CYS A 269 27.52 25.04 16.97
CA CYS A 269 27.14 25.63 15.69
C CYS A 269 28.34 25.72 14.72
N GLY A 270 28.08 25.83 13.42
CA GLY A 270 29.11 25.93 12.39
C GLY A 270 29.83 24.61 12.09
N THR A 271 29.44 23.53 12.78
CA THR A 271 29.93 22.16 12.56
C THR A 271 28.84 21.33 11.89
N GLY A 272 29.25 20.49 10.94
CA GLY A 272 28.39 19.49 10.32
C GLY A 272 28.39 18.17 11.07
N TYR A 273 27.24 17.52 11.16
CA TYR A 273 27.03 16.28 11.91
C TYR A 273 26.37 15.20 11.06
N TYR A 274 26.84 13.96 11.21
CA TYR A 274 26.11 12.77 10.80
C TYR A 274 25.15 12.34 11.90
N VAL A 275 23.86 12.57 11.68
CA VAL A 275 22.81 12.15 12.61
C VAL A 275 22.30 10.80 12.17
N GLY A 276 22.23 9.85 13.09
CA GLY A 276 21.80 8.48 12.85
C GLY A 276 20.65 8.06 13.74
N VAL A 277 19.80 7.15 13.26
CA VAL A 277 18.75 6.52 14.07
C VAL A 277 18.56 5.05 13.71
N GLU A 278 18.40 4.22 14.74
CA GLU A 278 17.98 2.82 14.66
C GLU A 278 16.66 2.65 15.41
N ALA A 279 15.74 1.83 14.89
CA ALA A 279 14.58 1.37 15.64
C ALA A 279 14.92 0.09 16.40
N VAL A 280 14.42 -0.03 17.63
CA VAL A 280 14.59 -1.23 18.45
C VAL A 280 13.27 -1.97 18.49
N GLY A 281 13.26 -3.17 17.91
CA GLY A 281 12.11 -4.06 17.89
C GLY A 281 12.38 -5.36 18.63
N LEU A 282 11.40 -6.26 18.57
CA LEU A 282 11.48 -7.60 19.15
C LEU A 282 12.64 -8.44 18.55
N CYS A 283 13.09 -8.10 17.34
CA CYS A 283 14.20 -8.74 16.65
C CYS A 283 15.55 -8.04 16.83
N GLY A 284 15.65 -7.12 17.79
CA GLY A 284 16.81 -6.27 18.01
C GLY A 284 16.75 -4.99 17.19
N ASN A 285 17.91 -4.38 16.99
CA ASN A 285 18.05 -3.11 16.28
C ASN A 285 17.86 -3.29 14.78
N SER A 286 17.19 -2.32 14.15
CA SER A 286 17.12 -2.20 12.70
C SER A 286 18.47 -1.78 12.12
N GLN A 287 18.58 -1.79 10.80
CA GLN A 287 19.61 -1.00 10.12
C GLN A 287 19.46 0.49 10.45
N GLN A 288 20.59 1.21 10.48
CA GLN A 288 20.63 2.65 10.73
C GLN A 288 20.21 3.47 9.51
N THR A 289 19.43 4.53 9.74
CA THR A 289 19.19 5.63 8.79
C THR A 289 19.97 6.86 9.21
N TYR A 290 20.52 7.60 8.25
CA TYR A 290 21.38 8.74 8.52
C TYR A 290 21.03 9.96 7.67
N MET A 291 21.36 11.14 8.19
CA MET A 291 21.32 12.41 7.48
C MET A 291 22.56 13.26 7.82
N TRP A 292 22.92 14.17 6.91
CA TRP A 292 23.85 15.25 7.20
C TRP A 292 23.08 16.46 7.74
N TYR A 293 23.59 17.06 8.81
CA TYR A 293 23.01 18.24 9.44
C TYR A 293 24.08 19.29 9.72
N ASP A 294 23.94 20.48 9.11
CA ASP A 294 24.78 21.63 9.40
C ASP A 294 24.14 22.47 10.52
N ALA A 295 24.78 22.50 11.69
CA ALA A 295 24.25 23.25 12.83
C ALA A 295 24.35 24.78 12.56
N PRO A 296 23.23 25.51 12.44
CA PRO A 296 23.28 26.93 12.11
C PRO A 296 23.79 27.76 13.30
N CYS A 297 24.72 28.68 13.05
CA CYS A 297 25.11 29.69 14.03
C CYS A 297 24.09 30.83 14.03
N SER A 298 23.41 31.04 15.15
CA SER A 298 22.55 32.20 15.39
C SER A 298 23.05 32.95 16.63
N GLY A 299 24.22 33.60 16.51
CA GLY A 299 24.61 34.62 17.48
C GLY A 299 23.78 35.89 17.30
N SER A 300 23.79 36.75 18.31
CA SER A 300 23.08 38.03 18.28
C SER A 300 24.03 39.18 18.56
N PHE A 301 23.80 40.35 17.96
CA PHE A 301 24.57 41.55 18.27
C PHE A 301 23.85 42.40 19.32
N SER A 302 24.58 42.84 20.35
CA SER A 302 24.17 43.91 21.24
C SER A 302 24.90 45.21 20.89
N TYR A 303 24.25 46.35 21.12
CA TYR A 303 24.81 47.68 20.92
C TYR A 303 24.35 48.59 22.06
N SER A 304 25.30 49.10 22.84
CA SER A 304 25.01 49.85 24.05
C SER A 304 26.14 50.81 24.43
N PRO A 305 25.85 51.91 25.16
CA PRO A 305 24.52 52.42 25.44
C PRO A 305 23.85 53.05 24.20
N ASN A 306 22.52 53.12 24.20
CA ASN A 306 21.74 53.86 23.21
C ASN A 306 20.47 54.40 23.90
N PRO A 307 20.35 55.72 24.16
CA PRO A 307 21.24 56.81 23.71
C PRO A 307 22.67 56.76 24.29
N THR A 308 23.63 57.43 23.62
CA THR A 308 25.04 57.54 24.06
C THR A 308 25.61 58.95 23.88
N SER A 309 26.60 59.33 24.68
CA SER A 309 27.30 60.62 24.60
C SER A 309 28.80 60.49 24.29
N SER A 310 29.41 59.32 24.46
CA SER A 310 30.87 59.19 24.40
C SER A 310 31.32 57.98 23.63
N THR A 311 30.83 56.80 23.99
CA THR A 311 31.20 55.54 23.34
C THR A 311 29.97 54.71 22.98
N LEU A 312 30.04 54.02 21.85
CA LEU A 312 29.08 52.99 21.46
C LEU A 312 29.82 51.67 21.34
N THR A 313 29.50 50.74 22.24
CA THR A 313 30.00 49.36 22.18
C THR A 313 29.07 48.52 21.31
N VAL A 314 29.63 47.76 20.37
CA VAL A 314 28.94 46.73 19.58
C VAL A 314 29.60 45.39 19.90
N SER A 315 28.84 44.47 20.50
CA SER A 315 29.34 43.16 20.92
C SER A 315 28.58 42.04 20.21
N TYR A 316 29.30 40.99 19.82
CA TYR A 316 28.69 39.75 19.37
C TYR A 316 28.48 38.82 20.57
N ASN A 317 27.21 38.56 20.88
CA ASN A 317 26.82 37.60 21.90
C ASN A 317 26.67 36.23 21.26
N ASP A 318 27.65 35.38 21.52
CA ASP A 318 27.54 33.96 21.27
C ASP A 318 26.87 33.27 22.48
N PRO A 319 25.64 32.74 22.35
CA PRO A 319 25.01 31.97 23.42
C PRO A 319 25.79 30.70 23.80
N SER A 320 26.73 30.25 22.97
CA SER A 320 27.58 29.07 23.17
C SER A 320 28.77 29.33 24.11
N ALA A 321 29.17 30.59 24.31
CA ALA A 321 30.41 30.95 25.02
C ALA A 321 30.32 30.90 26.56
N LYS A 322 29.17 30.56 27.15
CA LYS A 322 28.98 30.65 28.61
C LYS A 322 29.35 29.39 29.40
N ASN A 323 29.61 28.24 28.77
CA ASN A 323 29.70 26.96 29.50
C ASN A 323 30.95 26.08 29.29
N ASN A 324 32.01 26.50 28.58
CA ASN A 324 33.22 25.66 28.44
C ASN A 324 34.48 26.32 29.01
N VAL A 325 35.07 25.65 30.00
CA VAL A 325 36.31 25.99 30.72
C VAL A 325 37.56 25.80 29.85
N TYR A 326 37.46 25.23 28.65
CA TYR A 326 38.60 25.02 27.76
C TYR A 326 38.22 25.16 26.28
N THR A 327 38.21 26.39 25.77
CA THR A 327 38.49 26.68 24.35
C THR A 327 38.86 28.17 24.23
N THR A 328 39.95 28.47 23.53
CA THR A 328 40.30 29.83 23.11
C THR A 328 39.10 30.44 22.39
N LYS A 329 38.62 31.61 22.84
CA LYS A 329 37.54 32.36 22.15
C LYS A 329 37.91 32.48 20.67
N GLU A 330 37.20 31.77 19.79
CA GLU A 330 37.35 31.98 18.37
C GLU A 330 36.87 33.40 18.02
N LYS A 331 37.72 34.10 17.26
CA LYS A 331 37.46 35.46 16.81
C LYS A 331 36.34 35.42 15.77
N ILE A 332 35.28 36.19 16.00
CA ILE A 332 34.21 36.38 15.01
C ILE A 332 34.53 37.61 14.18
N ASP A 333 34.69 37.43 12.88
CA ASP A 333 34.92 38.53 11.95
C ASP A 333 33.62 39.29 11.66
N PHE A 334 33.55 40.53 12.16
CA PHE A 334 32.50 41.48 11.82
C PHE A 334 33.05 42.91 11.79
N SER A 335 32.33 43.80 11.11
CA SER A 335 32.66 45.23 11.04
C SER A 335 31.43 46.09 11.24
N THR A 336 31.65 47.35 11.59
CA THR A 336 30.60 48.34 11.82
C THR A 336 30.86 49.60 10.99
N LYS A 337 29.77 50.25 10.58
CA LYS A 337 29.77 51.57 9.95
C LYS A 337 28.64 52.39 10.54
N LEU A 338 28.94 53.59 11.04
CA LEU A 338 27.95 54.54 11.53
C LEU A 338 27.72 55.62 10.46
N PHE A 339 26.46 55.82 10.09
CA PHE A 339 26.04 56.76 9.04
C PHE A 339 25.23 57.92 9.61
N ASP A 340 25.37 59.10 9.02
CA ASP A 340 24.39 60.18 9.17
C ASP A 340 23.10 59.92 8.37
N LYS A 341 22.15 60.85 8.44
CA LYS A 341 20.85 60.76 7.76
C LYS A 341 20.98 60.88 6.23
N GLU A 342 22.06 61.46 5.74
CA GLU A 342 22.41 61.56 4.32
C GLU A 342 23.16 60.31 3.78
N GLY A 343 23.48 59.34 4.65
CA GLY A 343 24.16 58.11 4.26
C GLY A 343 25.68 58.25 4.12
N LYS A 344 26.28 59.33 4.67
CA LYS A 344 27.73 59.48 4.77
C LYS A 344 28.26 58.70 5.97
N VAL A 345 29.34 57.96 5.76
CA VAL A 345 30.04 57.23 6.83
C VAL A 345 30.77 58.22 7.72
N LEU A 346 30.46 58.21 9.01
CA LEU A 346 31.12 59.04 10.02
C LEU A 346 32.27 58.29 10.70
N ILE A 347 32.03 57.04 11.09
CA ILE A 347 32.99 56.17 11.78
C ILE A 347 32.83 54.74 11.27
N SER A 348 33.93 53.99 11.21
CA SER A 348 33.93 52.55 10.95
C SER A 348 34.81 51.82 11.96
N GLY A 349 34.46 50.58 12.28
CA GLY A 349 35.27 49.70 13.12
C GLY A 349 35.32 48.28 12.57
N VAL A 350 36.39 47.55 12.88
CA VAL A 350 36.54 46.13 12.52
C VAL A 350 36.91 45.38 13.78
N ASN A 351 36.26 44.24 14.04
CA ASN A 351 36.64 43.40 15.15
C ASN A 351 37.97 42.70 14.81
N GLN A 352 39.06 43.18 15.38
CA GLN A 352 40.39 42.60 15.20
C GLN A 352 40.82 41.72 16.38
N THR A 353 40.01 41.63 17.43
CA THR A 353 40.37 40.98 18.68
C THR A 353 39.49 39.77 18.98
N ALA A 354 39.97 38.86 19.82
CA ALA A 354 39.18 37.76 20.37
C ALA A 354 38.13 38.23 21.42
N ALA A 355 38.03 39.54 21.67
CA ALA A 355 37.03 40.10 22.58
C ALA A 355 35.61 40.10 21.98
N ASN A 356 35.48 39.94 20.65
CA ASN A 356 34.20 39.98 19.94
C ASN A 356 33.42 41.28 20.18
N GLU A 357 34.15 42.39 20.31
CA GLU A 357 33.64 43.72 20.61
C GLU A 357 34.30 44.78 19.72
N ILE A 358 33.54 45.78 19.31
CA ILE A 358 34.02 47.01 18.67
C ILE A 358 33.51 48.19 19.49
N ILE A 359 34.42 49.08 19.90
CA ILE A 359 34.09 50.32 20.60
C ILE A 359 34.27 51.48 19.63
N LEU A 360 33.21 52.26 19.41
CA LEU A 360 33.23 53.46 18.58
C LEU A 360 33.22 54.70 19.47
N ASP A 361 34.21 55.58 19.31
CA ASP A 361 34.24 56.90 19.98
C ASP A 361 33.34 57.88 19.24
N VAL A 362 32.22 58.24 19.85
CA VAL A 362 31.22 59.16 19.29
C VAL A 362 31.25 60.54 19.96
N SER A 363 32.23 60.81 20.82
CA SER A 363 32.36 62.07 21.58
C SER A 363 32.41 63.34 20.71
N LYS A 364 32.89 63.20 19.46
CA LYS A 364 33.04 64.31 18.50
C LYS A 364 31.92 64.39 17.46
N ILE A 365 30.91 63.52 17.56
CA ILE A 365 29.75 63.54 16.67
C ILE A 365 28.66 64.40 17.30
N ALA A 366 28.02 65.27 16.52
CA ALA A 366 26.96 66.15 17.02
C ALA A 366 25.74 65.37 17.55
N ASN A 367 24.92 66.02 18.37
CA ASN A 367 23.66 65.44 18.84
C ASN A 367 22.74 65.13 17.65
N GLY A 368 22.15 63.93 17.63
CA GLY A 368 21.29 63.52 16.52
C GLY A 368 20.97 62.04 16.47
N THR A 369 20.25 61.65 15.41
CA THR A 369 19.92 60.27 15.08
C THR A 369 20.83 59.76 13.96
N TYR A 370 21.40 58.58 14.16
CA TYR A 370 22.38 57.94 13.28
C TYR A 370 22.01 56.48 13.00
N TYR A 371 22.61 55.90 11.96
CA TYR A 371 22.32 54.52 11.54
C TYR A 371 23.58 53.66 11.62
N LEU A 372 23.57 52.67 12.50
CA LEU A 372 24.62 51.67 12.64
C LEU A 372 24.35 50.50 11.70
N HIS A 373 25.28 50.22 10.80
CA HIS A 373 25.32 48.98 10.03
C HIS A 373 26.37 48.03 10.62
N ILE A 374 25.98 46.81 10.93
CA ILE A 374 26.85 45.72 11.36
C ILE A 374 26.94 44.72 10.21
N LEU A 375 28.14 44.45 9.72
CA LEU A 375 28.40 43.56 8.59
C LEU A 375 29.11 42.30 9.07
N GLN A 376 28.50 41.13 8.80
CA GLN A 376 29.06 39.81 9.10
C GLN A 376 28.91 38.92 7.85
N GLY A 377 30.03 38.62 7.19
CA GLY A 377 30.01 37.93 5.90
C GLY A 377 29.14 38.65 4.86
N LYS A 378 28.05 37.99 4.41
CA LYS A 378 27.08 38.54 3.45
C LYS A 378 25.89 39.25 4.10
N GLN A 379 25.76 39.20 5.42
CA GLN A 379 24.62 39.78 6.14
C GLN A 379 24.92 41.20 6.60
N THR A 380 23.90 42.07 6.56
CA THR A 380 23.97 43.44 7.09
C THR A 380 22.79 43.69 8.02
N LEU A 381 23.07 43.97 9.28
CA LEU A 381 22.09 44.40 10.28
C LEU A 381 22.11 45.92 10.38
N LYS A 382 20.94 46.56 10.38
CA LYS A 382 20.80 48.02 10.46
C LYS A 382 20.06 48.41 11.74
N LYS A 383 20.59 49.36 12.50
CA LYS A 383 20.04 49.83 13.78
C LYS A 383 20.12 51.35 13.90
N GLN A 384 19.20 51.95 14.64
CA GLN A 384 19.18 53.39 14.91
C GLN A 384 19.90 53.67 16.24
N ILE A 385 20.77 54.68 16.24
CA ILE A 385 21.54 55.14 17.40
C ILE A 385 21.22 56.61 17.67
N ILE A 386 21.01 56.97 18.91
CA ILE A 386 20.80 58.36 19.36
C ILE A 386 22.08 58.82 20.05
N ILE A 387 22.68 59.91 19.57
CA ILE A 387 23.82 60.57 20.20
C ILE A 387 23.33 61.85 20.89
N GLN A 388 23.64 62.00 22.18
CA GLN A 388 23.24 63.14 23.00
C GLN A 388 24.31 63.41 24.09
N HIS A 389 25.03 64.54 23.96
CA HIS A 389 26.01 65.06 24.93
C HIS A 389 25.38 65.79 26.11
#